data_AF-A0A9X7JVW7-F1
#
_entry.id   AF-A0A9X7JVW7-F1
#
_cell.length_a   1.000
_cell.length_b   1.000
_cell.length_c   1.000
_cell.angle_alpha   90.00
_cell.angle_beta   90.00
_cell.angle_gamma   90.00
#
_symmetry.space_group_name_H-M   'P 1'
#
loop_
_entity.id
_entity.type
_entity.pdbx_description
1 polymer ?
#
loop_
_entity_poly.entity_id
_entity_poly.type
_entity_poly.pdbx_seq_one_letter_code
_entity_poly.pdbx_strand_id
1 'polypeptide(L)' 'MLSNTDCQNLSEPALSAVNFTASNIEVYYNHDCRTGLPDKPGDWAYGLGSLHWANFTHPALSYKVVR' A
#
# COMPACT_ATOMS: atom_id res chain seq x y z
N MET A 1 12.96 -13.75 8.50
CA MET A 1 12.37 -12.41 8.68
C MET A 1 12.33 -11.73 7.32
N LEU A 2 11.17 -11.68 6.65
CA LEU A 2 11.03 -10.85 5.45
C LEU A 2 10.85 -9.40 5.89
N SER A 3 11.96 -8.75 6.27
CA SER A 3 12.03 -7.29 6.27
C SER A 3 12.32 -6.83 4.86
N ASN A 4 11.44 -7.17 3.91
CA ASN A 4 11.55 -6.62 2.59
C ASN A 4 10.87 -5.26 2.62
N THR A 5 11.65 -4.22 2.90
CA THR A 5 11.22 -2.81 2.77
C THR A 5 11.10 -2.42 1.30
N ASP A 6 11.36 -3.32 0.37
CA ASP A 6 11.23 -3.06 -1.06
C ASP A 6 9.76 -2.97 -1.46
N CYS A 7 9.50 -2.13 -2.45
CA CYS A 7 8.16 -1.99 -3.01
C CYS A 7 7.66 -3.31 -3.60
N GLN A 8 6.43 -3.68 -3.29
CA GLN A 8 5.77 -4.85 -3.83
C GLN A 8 4.62 -4.42 -4.74
N ASN A 9 4.74 -4.69 -6.04
CA ASN A 9 3.63 -4.56 -6.98
C ASN A 9 2.64 -5.70 -6.80
N LEU A 10 1.36 -5.38 -6.78
CA LEU A 10 0.29 -6.37 -6.78
C LEU A 10 0.11 -6.92 -8.19
N SER A 11 -0.13 -8.22 -8.30
CA SER A 11 -0.48 -8.85 -9.58
C SER A 11 -1.84 -8.41 -10.10
N GLU A 12 -2.74 -8.05 -9.18
CA GLU A 12 -4.09 -7.56 -9.46
C GLU A 12 -4.42 -6.38 -8.54
N PRO A 13 -5.19 -5.39 -9.02
CA PRO A 13 -5.60 -4.26 -8.18
C PRO A 13 -6.48 -4.68 -7.01
N ALA A 14 -6.28 -4.07 -5.83
CA ALA A 14 -7.03 -4.38 -4.62
C ALA A 14 -7.83 -3.17 -4.10
N LEU A 15 -9.10 -3.38 -3.72
CA LEU A 15 -9.96 -2.35 -3.11
C LEU A 15 -10.04 -2.45 -1.58
N SER A 16 -9.38 -3.45 -1.00
CA SER A 16 -9.26 -3.60 0.45
C SER A 16 -7.96 -4.29 0.81
N ALA A 17 -7.53 -4.12 2.05
CA ALA A 17 -6.37 -4.81 2.59
C ALA A 17 -6.58 -5.15 4.06
N VAL A 18 -5.93 -6.22 4.51
CA VAL A 18 -5.82 -6.59 5.92
C VAL A 18 -4.36 -6.77 6.27
N ASN A 19 -3.87 -6.02 7.25
CA ASN A 19 -2.49 -6.13 7.72
C ASN A 19 -2.42 -6.96 9.00
N PHE A 20 -2.02 -8.22 8.89
CA PHE A 20 -1.83 -9.13 10.03
C PHE A 20 -0.45 -9.02 10.69
N THR A 21 0.39 -8.09 10.24
CA THR A 21 1.75 -7.90 10.77
C THR A 21 1.77 -6.84 11.87
N ALA A 22 2.81 -6.88 12.72
CA ALA A 22 3.07 -5.82 13.69
C ALA A 22 3.68 -4.56 13.07
N SER A 23 4.07 -4.63 11.79
CA SER A 23 4.61 -3.49 11.05
C SER A 23 3.49 -2.71 10.39
N ASN A 24 3.71 -1.41 10.17
CA ASN A 24 2.83 -0.61 9.34
C ASN A 24 3.13 -0.87 7.87
N ILE A 25 2.13 -0.70 7.00
CA ILE A 25 2.34 -0.68 5.56
C ILE A 25 1.83 0.62 4.97
N GLU A 26 2.50 1.09 3.94
CA GLU A 26 1.98 2.13 3.04
C GLU A 26 1.46 1.45 1.78
N VAL A 27 0.25 1.82 1.38
CA VAL A 27 -0.43 1.34 0.19
C VAL A 27 -0.48 2.47 -0.84
N TYR A 28 -0.16 2.16 -2.08
CA TYR A 28 -0.06 3.11 -3.18
C TYR A 28 -1.06 2.76 -4.28
N TYR A 29 -1.63 3.79 -4.90
CA TYR A 29 -2.58 3.67 -6.01
C TYR A 29 -1.89 3.64 -7.39
N ASN A 30 -0.56 3.59 -7.39
CA ASN A 30 0.28 3.45 -8.57
C ASN A 30 1.23 2.26 -8.38
N HIS A 31 1.78 1.75 -9.48
CA HIS A 31 2.88 0.78 -9.43
C HIS A 31 4.17 1.42 -8.89
N ASP A 32 5.08 0.57 -8.44
CA ASP A 32 6.42 0.93 -7.97
C ASP A 32 6.43 1.89 -6.77
N CYS A 33 5.37 1.85 -5.96
CA CYS A 33 5.20 2.65 -4.75
C CYS A 33 5.32 4.15 -5.03
N ARG A 34 4.84 4.55 -6.20
CA ARG A 34 4.74 5.97 -6.58
C ARG A 34 3.56 6.59 -5.85
N THR A 35 3.81 7.72 -5.21
CA THR A 35 2.77 8.52 -4.57
C THR A 35 1.86 9.17 -5.61
N GLY A 36 0.62 9.45 -5.20
CA GLY A 36 -0.39 10.10 -6.01
C GLY A 36 -1.61 9.22 -6.23
N LEU A 37 -2.68 9.85 -6.71
CA LEU A 37 -3.83 9.12 -7.23
C LEU A 37 -3.53 8.60 -8.65
N PRO A 38 -4.31 7.65 -9.17
CA PRO A 38 -4.17 7.22 -10.55
C PRO A 38 -4.18 8.43 -11.49
N ASP A 39 -3.15 8.53 -12.34
CA ASP A 39 -2.92 9.62 -13.29
C ASP A 39 -2.80 11.04 -12.70
N LYS A 40 -2.60 11.16 -11.38
CA LYS A 40 -2.42 12.45 -10.70
C LYS A 40 -1.14 12.49 -9.89
N PRO A 41 -0.28 13.51 -10.08
CA PRO A 41 0.86 13.72 -9.19
C PRO A 41 0.39 14.12 -7.78
N GLY A 42 1.19 13.80 -6.76
CA GLY A 42 0.97 14.23 -5.38
C GLY A 42 1.49 13.23 -4.36
N ASP A 43 1.55 13.61 -3.08
CA ASP A 43 2.11 12.77 -2.01
C ASP A 43 1.07 11.85 -1.35
N TRP A 44 0.10 11.39 -2.13
CA TRP A 44 -0.97 10.52 -1.63
C TRP A 44 -0.52 9.07 -1.58
N ALA A 45 -0.56 8.51 -0.37
CA ALA A 45 -0.47 7.08 -0.06
C ALA A 45 -1.38 6.80 1.14
N TYR A 46 -1.76 5.54 1.35
CA TYR A 46 -2.61 5.13 2.46
C TYR A 46 -1.81 4.33 3.49
N GLY A 47 -1.68 4.87 4.71
CA GLY A 47 -1.07 4.16 5.82
C GLY A 47 -2.04 3.16 6.45
N LEU A 48 -1.70 1.88 6.44
CA LEU A 48 -2.43 0.82 7.12
C LEU A 48 -1.61 0.27 8.29
N GLY A 49 -2.08 0.58 9.51
CA GLY A 49 -1.43 0.15 10.75
C GLY A 49 -1.53 -1.35 11.01
N SER A 50 -0.78 -1.85 11.99
CA SER A 50 -0.80 -3.26 12.41
C SER A 50 -2.20 -3.69 12.88
N LEU A 51 -2.67 -4.88 12.46
CA LEU A 51 -3.96 -5.49 12.85
C LEU A 51 -5.21 -4.75 12.35
N HIS A 52 -5.10 -3.98 11.26
CA HIS A 52 -6.21 -3.21 10.71
C HIS A 52 -6.65 -3.73 9.33
N TRP A 53 -7.94 -3.53 9.07
CA TRP A 53 -8.59 -3.70 7.79
C TRP A 53 -8.94 -2.32 7.23
N ALA A 54 -8.78 -2.14 5.91
CA ALA A 54 -9.17 -0.92 5.22
C ALA A 54 -9.85 -1.23 3.89
N ASN A 55 -10.82 -0.40 3.53
CA ASN A 55 -11.37 -0.32 2.19
C ASN A 55 -10.86 0.97 1.52
N PHE A 56 -10.52 0.90 0.24
CA PHE A 56 -9.94 2.01 -0.51
C PHE A 56 -10.94 2.58 -1.52
N THR A 57 -10.95 3.90 -1.66
CA THR A 57 -11.73 4.59 -2.70
C THR A 57 -11.14 4.39 -4.10
N HIS A 58 -9.83 4.15 -4.17
CA HIS A 58 -9.10 3.86 -5.40
C HIS A 58 -8.38 2.51 -5.29
N PRO A 59 -8.22 1.78 -6.40
CA PRO A 59 -7.54 0.50 -6.38
C PRO A 59 -6.06 0.67 -6.00
N ALA A 60 -5.63 -0.06 -4.98
CA ALA A 60 -4.23 -0.22 -4.64
C ALA A 60 -3.53 -1.07 -5.70
N LEU A 61 -2.32 -0.66 -6.07
CA LEU A 61 -1.49 -1.33 -7.09
C LEU A 61 -0.13 -1.77 -6.54
N SER A 62 0.34 -1.16 -5.46
CA SER A 62 1.57 -1.58 -4.79
C SER A 62 1.55 -1.23 -3.30
N TYR A 63 2.44 -1.84 -2.52
CA TYR A 63 2.61 -1.55 -1.10
C TYR A 63 4.06 -1.65 -0.65
N LYS A 64 4.36 -1.05 0.50
CA LYS A 64 5.67 -1.09 1.14
C LYS A 64 5.50 -1.28 2.65
N VAL A 65 6.30 -2.15 3.25
CA VAL A 65 6.38 -2.25 4.72
C VAL A 65 7.23 -1.10 5.25
N VAL A 66 6.68 -0.34 6.20
CA VAL A 66 7.37 0.78 6.85
C VAL A 66 7.59 0.45 8.34
N ARG A 67 8.79 0.77 8.84
CA ARG A 67 9.20 0.55 10.23
C ARG A 67 8.92 1.79 11.07
#